data_AF-A0A931PPF3-F1
#
_entry.id   AF-A0A931PPF3-F1
#
_cell.length_a   1.000
_cell.length_b   1.000
_cell.length_c   1.000
_cell.angle_alpha   90.00
_cell.angle_beta   90.00
_cell.angle_gamma   90.00
#
_symmetry.space_group_name_H-M   'P 1'
#
loop_
_entity.id
_entity.type
_entity.pdbx_description
1 polymer ?
#
loop_
_entity_poly.entity_id
_entity_poly.type
_entity_poly.pdbx_seq_one_letter_code
_entity_poly.pdbx_strand_id
1 'polypeptide(L)'
;GPLYSPQQALDDEHIRAAGLLVDRDYPGLARPVPLAPTPVDLSETPGRFQRRAPKLGEHTDEILRELGYGAGAIEALRANGVV
;
A
#
# COMPACT_ATOMS: atom_id res chain seq x y z
N GLY A 1 -7.07 -4.12 -29.89
CA GLY A 1 -6.27 -5.32 -29.56
C GLY A 1 -7.19 -6.48 -29.21
N PRO A 2 -6.64 -7.65 -28.90
CA PRO A 2 -7.40 -8.81 -28.43
C PRO A 2 -8.08 -8.54 -27.07
N LEU A 3 -9.12 -9.31 -26.75
CA LEU A 3 -9.75 -9.30 -25.43
C LEU A 3 -8.95 -10.17 -24.47
N TYR A 4 -8.36 -9.57 -23.44
CA TYR A 4 -7.61 -10.29 -22.42
C TYR A 4 -8.46 -10.66 -21.22
N SER A 5 -8.20 -11.85 -20.69
CA SER A 5 -8.52 -12.19 -19.30
C SER A 5 -7.54 -11.51 -18.34
N PRO A 6 -7.87 -11.37 -17.04
CA PRO A 6 -6.94 -10.81 -16.06
C PRO A 6 -5.59 -11.52 -16.01
N GLN A 7 -5.56 -12.86 -16.12
CA GLN A 7 -4.31 -13.62 -16.11
C GLN A 7 -3.46 -13.33 -17.36
N GLN A 8 -4.08 -13.25 -18.54
CA GLN A 8 -3.36 -12.90 -19.77
C GLN A 8 -2.75 -11.49 -19.69
N ALA A 9 -3.44 -10.53 -19.09
CA ALA A 9 -2.88 -9.19 -18.88
C ALA A 9 -1.68 -9.21 -17.92
N LEU A 10 -1.69 -10.04 -16.88
CA LEU A 10 -0.56 -10.21 -15.95
C LEU A 10 0.65 -10.89 -16.60
N ASP A 11 0.43 -11.73 -17.60
CA ASP A 11 1.47 -12.49 -18.30
C ASP A 11 2.01 -11.80 -19.56
N ASP A 12 1.37 -10.73 -20.02
CA ASP A 12 1.72 -10.01 -21.24
C ASP A 12 3.09 -9.31 -21.11
N GLU A 13 3.96 -9.56 -22.11
CA GLU A 13 5.33 -9.03 -22.14
C GLU A 13 5.35 -7.50 -22.23
N HIS A 14 4.44 -6.90 -22.99
CA HIS A 14 4.37 -5.45 -23.12
C HIS A 14 3.92 -4.80 -21.81
N ILE A 15 2.92 -5.37 -21.12
CA ILE A 15 2.47 -4.89 -19.81
C ILE A 15 3.61 -4.95 -18.77
N ARG A 16 4.38 -6.05 -18.77
CA ARG A 16 5.55 -6.21 -17.88
C ARG A 16 6.67 -5.23 -18.22
N ALA A 17 7.01 -5.09 -19.50
CA ALA A 17 8.06 -4.19 -19.96
C ALA A 17 7.72 -2.71 -19.73
N ALA A 18 6.44 -2.35 -19.83
CA ALA A 18 5.96 -1.00 -19.56
C ALA A 18 5.87 -0.67 -18.06
N GLY A 19 6.08 -1.65 -17.17
CA GLY A 19 6.05 -1.43 -15.72
C GLY A 19 4.67 -1.06 -15.16
N LEU A 20 3.60 -1.39 -15.88
CA LEU A 20 2.22 -1.03 -15.51
C LEU A 20 1.75 -1.76 -14.25
N LEU A 21 2.32 -2.94 -13.99
CA LEU A 21 2.07 -3.72 -12.79
C LEU A 21 3.43 -4.12 -12.20
N VAL A 22 3.60 -3.85 -10.92
CA VAL A 22 4.83 -4.13 -10.19
C VAL A 22 4.50 -5.01 -9.00
N ASP A 23 5.24 -6.09 -8.84
CA ASP A 23 5.11 -6.98 -7.70
C ASP A 23 5.54 -6.30 -6.40
N ARG A 24 4.67 -6.36 -5.38
CA ARG A 24 4.91 -5.76 -4.07
C ARG A 24 4.64 -6.75 -2.95
N ASP A 25 5.58 -6.79 -2.00
CA ASP A 25 5.39 -7.51 -0.76
C ASP A 25 4.39 -6.82 0.16
N TYR A 26 3.63 -7.64 0.89
CA TYR A 26 2.75 -7.18 1.95
C TYR A 26 2.75 -8.19 3.11
N PRO A 27 2.80 -7.74 4.38
CA PRO A 27 2.85 -8.64 5.52
C PRO A 27 1.69 -9.63 5.56
N GLY A 28 2.02 -10.92 5.67
CA GLY A 28 1.04 -12.01 5.73
C GLY A 28 0.69 -12.63 4.38
N LEU A 29 1.20 -12.09 3.26
CA LEU A 29 1.10 -12.76 1.97
C LEU A 29 2.25 -13.76 1.77
N ALA A 30 1.96 -14.87 1.09
CA ALA A 30 2.94 -15.90 0.78
C ALA A 30 3.87 -15.51 -0.39
N ARG A 31 3.45 -14.56 -1.23
CA ARG A 31 4.20 -14.05 -2.37
C ARG A 31 3.85 -12.59 -2.65
N PRO A 32 4.71 -11.83 -3.35
CA PRO A 32 4.37 -10.52 -3.86
C PRO A 32 3.09 -10.53 -4.71
N VAL A 33 2.39 -9.40 -4.73
CA VAL A 33 1.19 -9.21 -5.56
C VAL A 33 1.40 -8.09 -6.57
N PRO A 34 0.86 -8.24 -7.80
CA PRO A 34 0.98 -7.23 -8.84
C PRO A 34 0.07 -6.05 -8.53
N LEU A 35 0.66 -4.86 -8.39
CA LEU A 35 -0.06 -3.61 -8.15
C LEU A 35 0.32 -2.55 -9.18
N ALA A 36 -0.66 -1.77 -9.64
CA ALA A 36 -0.42 -0.61 -10.49
C ALA A 36 0.04 0.58 -9.62
N PRO A 37 1.21 1.19 -9.89
CA PRO A 37 1.69 2.34 -9.13
C PRO A 37 0.85 3.60 -9.40
N THR A 38 0.73 3.97 -10.67
CA THR A 38 -0.08 5.08 -11.16
C THR A 38 -0.58 4.74 -12.57
N PRO A 39 -1.74 5.28 -13.00
CA PRO A 39 -2.26 5.04 -14.36
C PRO A 39 -1.51 5.85 -15.43
N VAL A 40 -0.64 6.79 -15.03
CA VAL A 40 0.14 7.66 -15.91
C VAL A 40 1.55 7.83 -15.36
N ASP A 41 2.51 8.07 -16.25
CA ASP A 41 3.87 8.46 -15.91
C ASP A 41 4.07 9.96 -16.10
N LEU A 42 4.74 10.58 -15.13
CA LEU A 42 5.10 11.99 -15.14
C LEU A 42 6.63 12.11 -15.16
N SER A 43 7.15 12.97 -16.03
CA SER A 43 8.60 13.15 -16.19
C SER A 43 9.26 13.87 -15.02
N GLU A 44 8.61 14.91 -14.49
CA GLU A 44 9.17 15.73 -13.40
C GLU A 44 8.79 15.25 -12.00
N THR A 45 7.59 14.71 -11.84
CA THR A 45 7.06 14.24 -10.54
C THR A 45 6.54 12.80 -10.63
N PRO A 46 7.42 11.82 -10.89
CA PRO A 46 6.98 10.45 -11.12
C PRO A 46 6.22 9.89 -9.92
N GLY A 47 4.99 9.40 -10.16
CA GLY A 47 4.19 8.73 -9.14
C GLY A 47 4.80 7.38 -8.79
N ARG A 48 5.12 7.15 -7.51
CA ARG A 48 5.75 5.91 -7.02
C ARG A 48 5.12 5.48 -5.70
N PHE A 49 5.14 4.18 -5.43
CA PHE A 49 4.81 3.67 -4.10
C PHE A 49 5.83 4.19 -3.07
N GLN A 50 5.38 4.96 -2.09
CA GLN A 50 6.24 5.44 -1.01
C GLN A 50 6.39 4.40 0.11
N ARG A 51 5.28 3.78 0.49
CA ARG A 51 5.21 2.71 1.48
C ARG A 51 4.08 1.76 1.13
N ARG A 52 4.08 0.55 1.70
CA ARG A 52 2.94 -0.37 1.60
C ARG A 52 1.73 0.21 2.33
N ALA A 53 0.54 -0.30 2.03
CA ALA A 53 -0.64 -0.03 2.85
C ALA A 53 -0.36 -0.46 4.32
N PRO A 54 -0.81 0.32 5.31
CA PRO A 54 -0.66 -0.06 6.71
C PRO A 54 -1.61 -1.20 7.09
N LYS A 55 -1.25 -1.96 8.12
CA LYS A 55 -2.21 -2.82 8.82
C LYS A 55 -3.19 -1.96 9.61
N LEU A 56 -4.29 -2.58 10.00
CA LEU A 56 -5.24 -1.97 10.94
C LEU A 56 -4.50 -1.55 12.22
N GLY A 57 -4.63 -0.27 12.58
CA GLY A 57 -4.04 0.31 13.79
C GLY A 57 -2.52 0.49 13.77
N GLU A 58 -1.82 0.22 12.66
CA GLU A 58 -0.35 0.24 12.60
C GLU A 58 0.26 1.58 13.02
N HIS A 59 -0.42 2.69 12.71
CA HIS A 59 0.04 4.05 13.02
C HIS A 59 -0.76 4.72 14.13
N THR A 60 -1.64 4.00 14.85
CA THR A 60 -2.50 4.61 15.89
C THR A 60 -1.68 5.38 16.93
N ASP A 61 -0.62 4.77 17.47
CA ASP A 61 0.17 5.41 18.53
C ASP A 61 1.06 6.53 18.01
N GLU A 62 1.55 6.41 16.78
CA GLU A 62 2.32 7.46 16.09
C GLU A 62 1.44 8.73 15.96
N ILE A 63 0.26 8.58 15.39
CA ILE A 63 -0.67 9.70 15.17
C ILE A 63 -1.17 10.29 16.49
N LEU A 64 -1.51 9.47 17.49
CA LEU A 64 -1.94 9.99 18.79
C LEU A 64 -0.84 10.79 19.50
N ARG A 65 0.43 10.38 19.39
CA ARG A 65 1.55 11.16 19.93
C ARG A 65 1.75 12.46 19.17
N GLU A 66 1.63 12.46 17.84
CA GLU A 66 1.71 13.68 17.03
C GLU A 66 0.61 14.70 17.41
N LEU A 67 -0.56 14.20 17.81
CA LEU A 67 -1.67 15.02 18.32
C LEU A 67 -1.48 15.48 19.78
N GLY A 68 -0.39 15.09 20.45
CA GLY A 68 -0.05 15.52 21.81
C GLY A 68 -0.54 14.60 22.93
N TYR A 69 -1.06 13.40 22.63
CA TYR A 69 -1.42 12.44 23.66
C TYR A 69 -0.18 11.82 24.30
N GLY A 70 -0.09 11.89 25.63
CA GLY A 70 0.92 11.17 26.40
C GLY A 70 0.63 9.67 26.47
N ALA A 71 1.65 8.88 26.80
CA ALA A 71 1.53 7.41 26.86
C ALA A 71 0.38 6.93 27.76
N GLY A 72 0.19 7.54 28.94
CA GLY A 72 -0.90 7.15 29.85
C GLY A 72 -2.30 7.42 29.28
N ALA A 73 -2.47 8.47 28.48
CA ALA A 73 -3.75 8.78 27.84
C ALA A 73 -4.05 7.78 26.70
N ILE A 74 -3.02 7.40 25.92
CA ILE A 74 -3.14 6.39 24.86
C ILE A 74 -3.54 5.03 25.46
N GLU A 75 -2.90 4.60 26.53
CA GLU A 75 -3.25 3.35 27.24
C GLU A 75 -4.69 3.38 27.77
N ALA A 76 -5.15 4.53 28.28
CA ALA A 76 -6.54 4.68 28.71
C ALA A 76 -7.52 4.55 27.55
N LEU A 77 -7.21 5.10 26.37
CA LEU A 77 -8.07 4.94 25.18
C LEU A 77 -8.16 3.49 24.73
N ARG A 78 -7.04 2.75 24.75
CA ARG A 78 -7.00 1.31 24.46
C ARG A 78 -7.82 0.50 25.45
N ALA A 79 -7.64 0.75 26.75
CA ALA A 79 -8.36 0.05 27.81
C ALA A 79 -9.88 0.24 27.72
N ASN A 80 -10.32 1.39 27.21
CA ASN A 80 -11.75 1.68 26.98
C ASN A 80 -12.27 1.22 25.61
N GLY A 81 -11.45 0.59 24.77
CA GLY A 81 -11.84 0.11 23.44
C GLY A 81 -12.17 1.23 22.44
N VAL A 82 -11.65 2.44 22.66
CA VAL A 82 -11.84 3.59 21.76
C VAL A 82 -10.92 3.47 20.54
N VAL A 83 -9.74 2.86 20.72
CA VAL A 83 -8.71 2.63 19.69
C VAL A 83 -8.12 1.23 19.80
#